data_AF-A0A2N6A7N3-F1
#
_entry.id   AF-A0A2N6A7N3-F1
#
_cell.length_a   1.000
_cell.length_b   1.000
_cell.length_c   1.000
_cell.angle_alpha   90.00
_cell.angle_beta   90.00
_cell.angle_gamma   90.00
#
_symmetry.space_group_name_H-M   'P 1'
#
loop_
_entity.id
_entity.type
_entity.pdbx_description
1 polymer ?
#
loop_
_entity_poly.entity_id
_entity_poly.type
_entity_poly.pdbx_seq_one_letter_code
_entity_poly.pdbx_strand_id
1 'polypeptide(L)'
;MTRKAILSAPMLLEEGNFTAKVISLDEARAWAVDAENFCGHQTVKAIGVDPTETRGVCQGYDEALALKPKGRLEFGKEYTIEEILEIGVTPFLITRV
;
A
#
# COMPACT_ATOMS: atom_id res chain seq x y z
N MET A 1 6.00 16.56 -10.77
CA MET A 1 6.33 15.55 -9.74
C MET A 1 5.54 14.31 -10.07
N THR A 2 6.14 13.13 -9.94
CA THR A 2 5.45 11.84 -10.08
C THR A 2 4.42 11.69 -8.97
N ARG A 3 3.15 11.41 -9.33
CA ARG A 3 2.07 11.19 -8.36
C ARG A 3 2.22 9.80 -7.74
N LYS A 4 2.71 9.73 -6.51
CA LYS A 4 2.91 8.50 -5.74
C LYS A 4 1.81 8.32 -4.71
N ALA A 5 1.15 7.16 -4.70
CA ALA A 5 0.06 6.87 -3.77
C ALA A 5 0.26 5.55 -3.02
N ILE A 6 -0.15 5.49 -1.75
CA ILE A 6 -0.30 4.23 -1.00
C ILE A 6 -1.79 3.89 -0.95
N LEU A 7 -2.15 2.68 -1.39
CA LEU A 7 -3.53 2.23 -1.52
C LEU A 7 -3.80 1.01 -0.63
N SER A 8 -5.07 0.83 -0.26
CA SER A 8 -5.53 -0.34 0.50
C SER A 8 -5.53 -1.64 -0.30
N ALA A 9 -5.59 -1.54 -1.63
CA ALA A 9 -5.63 -2.68 -2.54
C ALA A 9 -4.99 -2.30 -3.89
N PRO A 10 -4.47 -3.28 -4.65
CA PRO A 10 -3.98 -3.04 -5.99
C PRO A 10 -5.15 -2.75 -6.94
N MET A 11 -5.45 -1.46 -7.16
CA MET A 11 -6.58 -1.00 -7.97
C MET A 11 -6.11 -0.01 -9.03
N LEU A 12 -6.63 -0.12 -10.24
CA LEU A 12 -6.46 0.89 -11.29
C LEU A 12 -7.56 1.94 -11.13
N LEU A 13 -7.18 3.22 -11.10
CA LEU A 13 -8.10 4.34 -10.87
C LEU A 13 -8.34 5.19 -12.13
N GLU A 14 -7.53 4.98 -13.17
CA GLU A 14 -7.56 5.70 -14.43
C GLU A 14 -7.38 4.71 -15.59
N GLU A 15 -7.86 5.07 -16.79
CA GLU A 15 -7.57 4.30 -18.00
C GLU A 15 -6.08 4.44 -18.40
N GLY A 16 -5.49 3.34 -18.86
CA GLY A 16 -4.11 3.33 -19.33
C GLY A 16 -3.46 1.95 -19.25
N ASN A 17 -2.19 1.88 -19.64
CA ASN A 17 -1.36 0.71 -19.45
C ASN A 17 -0.64 0.80 -18.11
N PHE A 18 -0.60 -0.30 -17.38
CA PHE A 18 0.07 -0.38 -16.09
C PHE A 18 0.86 -1.66 -16.00
N THR A 19 1.99 -1.59 -15.30
CA THR A 19 2.75 -2.76 -14.87
C THR A 19 2.63 -2.91 -13.37
N ALA A 20 2.72 -4.14 -12.88
CA ALA A 20 2.74 -4.42 -11.46
C ALA A 20 3.88 -5.41 -11.15
N LYS A 21 4.59 -5.16 -10.06
CA LYS A 21 5.63 -6.06 -9.55
C LYS A 21 5.59 -6.15 -8.04
N VAL A 22 6.03 -7.29 -7.52
CA VAL A 22 6.31 -7.44 -6.08
C VAL A 22 7.67 -6.83 -5.80
N ILE A 23 7.77 -6.04 -4.73
CA ILE A 23 9.04 -5.49 -4.22
C ILE A 23 9.27 -5.93 -2.78
N SER A 24 10.50 -5.84 -2.31
CA SER A 24 10.84 -6.10 -0.90
C SER A 24 10.23 -5.03 0.02
N LEU A 25 10.14 -5.34 1.33
CA LEU A 25 9.68 -4.37 2.32
C LEU A 25 10.65 -3.17 2.45
N ASP A 26 11.96 -3.39 2.28
CA ASP A 26 12.94 -2.31 2.36
C ASP A 26 12.85 -1.37 1.15
N GLU A 27 12.65 -1.90 -0.05
CA GLU A 27 12.34 -1.08 -1.24
C GLU A 27 11.03 -0.31 -1.05
N ALA A 28 10.01 -0.95 -0.48
CA ALA A 28 8.72 -0.32 -0.21
C ALA A 28 8.84 0.83 0.82
N ARG A 29 9.64 0.65 1.88
CA ARG A 29 9.96 1.69 2.87
C ARG A 29 10.65 2.89 2.23
N ALA A 30 11.69 2.64 1.44
CA ALA A 30 12.42 3.70 0.75
C ALA A 30 11.54 4.45 -0.26
N TRP A 31 10.66 3.72 -0.95
CA TRP A 31 9.75 4.31 -1.93
C TRP A 31 8.68 5.21 -1.31
N ALA A 32 8.19 4.86 -0.11
CA ALA A 32 7.04 5.47 0.53
C ALA A 32 7.29 6.86 1.14
N VAL A 33 8.54 7.29 1.27
CA VAL A 33 8.93 8.55 1.93
C VAL A 33 8.22 9.77 1.33
N ASP A 34 7.97 9.77 0.01
CA ASP A 34 7.34 10.88 -0.72
C ASP A 34 5.94 10.53 -1.25
N ALA A 35 5.31 9.48 -0.73
CA ALA A 35 4.01 9.00 -1.22
C ALA A 35 2.84 9.55 -0.39
N GLU A 36 1.74 9.90 -1.07
CA GLU A 36 0.50 10.28 -0.40
C GLU A 36 -0.24 9.02 0.08
N ASN A 37 -0.57 8.96 1.38
CA ASN A 37 -1.22 7.79 1.96
C ASN A 37 -2.75 7.88 1.94
N PHE A 38 -3.38 6.95 1.22
CA PHE A 38 -4.84 6.76 1.20
C PHE A 38 -5.27 5.47 1.91
N CYS A 39 -4.35 4.73 2.51
CA CYS A 39 -4.62 3.47 3.17
C CYS A 39 -4.78 3.65 4.69
N GLY A 40 -5.99 3.31 5.19
CA GLY A 40 -6.33 3.32 6.61
C GLY A 40 -6.08 1.98 7.34
N HIS A 41 -5.49 0.99 6.67
CA HIS A 41 -5.22 -0.31 7.29
C HIS A 41 -3.88 -0.31 8.02
N GLN A 42 -3.79 -1.01 9.15
CA GLN A 42 -2.54 -1.15 9.94
C GLN A 42 -1.37 -1.76 9.14
N THR A 43 -1.62 -2.37 7.98
CA THR A 43 -0.59 -2.93 7.11
C THR A 43 0.45 -1.90 6.64
N VAL A 44 0.09 -0.61 6.54
CA VAL A 44 1.05 0.45 6.16
C VAL A 44 2.16 0.67 7.17
N LYS A 45 1.95 0.29 8.42
CA LYS A 45 3.00 0.39 9.43
C LYS A 45 4.18 -0.54 9.14
N ALA A 46 3.98 -1.61 8.35
CA ALA A 46 5.07 -2.50 7.92
C ALA A 46 6.17 -1.76 7.11
N ILE A 47 5.79 -0.65 6.48
CA ILE A 47 6.69 0.24 5.73
C ILE A 47 6.98 1.56 6.45
N GLY A 48 6.67 1.66 7.75
CA GLY A 48 6.93 2.86 8.55
C GLY A 48 5.98 4.04 8.28
N VAL A 49 4.81 3.78 7.68
CA VAL A 49 3.78 4.79 7.41
C VAL A 49 2.61 4.58 8.36
N ASP A 50 2.11 5.66 8.95
CA ASP A 50 0.90 5.60 9.77
C ASP A 50 -0.37 5.51 8.92
N PRO A 51 -1.38 4.73 9.33
CA PRO A 51 -2.65 4.65 8.62
C PRO A 51 -3.30 6.04 8.49
N THR A 52 -3.88 6.34 7.34
CA THR A 52 -4.60 7.60 7.19
C THR A 52 -5.88 7.59 8.03
N GLU A 53 -6.10 8.66 8.79
CA GLU A 53 -7.34 8.89 9.55
C GLU A 53 -8.41 9.58 8.70
N THR A 54 -8.00 10.16 7.57
CA THR A 54 -8.90 10.91 6.68
C THR A 54 -9.39 10.03 5.54
N ARG A 55 -10.69 10.11 5.24
CA ARG A 55 -11.29 9.46 4.06
C ARG A 55 -10.98 10.29 2.81
N GLY A 56 -9.72 10.34 2.41
CA GLY A 56 -9.31 10.85 1.11
C GLY A 56 -9.63 9.84 0.01
N VAL A 57 -10.16 10.30 -1.12
CA VAL A 57 -10.33 9.47 -2.33
C VAL A 57 -9.18 9.76 -3.28
N CYS A 58 -8.30 8.78 -3.49
CA CYS A 58 -7.26 8.86 -4.51
C CYS A 58 -7.94 8.99 -5.89
N GLN A 59 -7.62 10.05 -6.64
CA GLN A 59 -8.20 10.31 -7.97
C GLN A 59 -7.35 9.74 -9.10
N GLY A 60 -6.12 9.29 -8.80
CA GLY A 60 -5.17 8.83 -9.81
C GLY A 60 -3.74 8.80 -9.28
N TYR A 61 -2.86 8.11 -10.00
CA TYR A 61 -1.45 7.96 -9.65
C TYR A 61 -0.62 7.66 -10.89
N ASP A 62 0.68 7.98 -10.82
CA ASP A 62 1.68 7.51 -11.78
C ASP A 62 2.35 6.23 -11.24
N GLU A 63 2.51 6.16 -9.92
CA GLU A 63 2.95 4.97 -9.20
C GLU A 63 2.10 4.75 -7.94
N ALA A 64 1.71 3.52 -7.66
CA ALA A 64 0.97 3.15 -6.45
C ALA A 64 1.58 1.95 -5.74
N LEU A 65 1.59 1.98 -4.41
CA LEU A 65 1.99 0.88 -3.57
C LEU A 65 0.79 0.33 -2.81
N ALA A 66 0.54 -0.97 -2.94
CA ALA A 66 -0.47 -1.66 -2.14
C ALA A 66 0.19 -2.76 -1.29
N LEU A 67 -0.22 -2.86 -0.03
CA LEU A 67 0.35 -3.82 0.93
C LEU A 67 -0.66 -4.92 1.25
N LYS A 68 -0.37 -6.13 0.77
CA LYS A 68 -1.26 -7.28 0.96
C LYS A 68 -0.71 -8.23 2.04
N PRO A 69 -1.46 -8.53 3.11
CA PRO A 69 -1.09 -9.60 4.03
C PRO A 69 -0.93 -10.96 3.31
N LYS A 70 0.03 -11.79 3.73
CA LYS A 70 0.28 -13.14 3.16
C LYS A 70 -0.71 -14.20 3.63
N GLY A 71 -1.91 -13.80 4.04
CA GLY A 71 -2.96 -14.67 4.53
C GLY A 71 -4.31 -13.96 4.56
N ARG A 72 -5.37 -14.73 4.82
CA ARG A 72 -6.70 -14.17 5.05
C ARG A 72 -6.76 -13.66 6.49
N LEU A 73 -6.99 -12.36 6.65
CA LEU A 73 -7.29 -11.78 7.95
C LEU A 73 -8.71 -12.18 8.39
N GLU A 74 -8.88 -12.39 9.69
CA GLU A 74 -10.17 -12.65 10.31
C GLU A 74 -11.04 -11.40 10.25
N PHE A 75 -12.31 -11.59 9.87
CA PHE A 75 -13.23 -10.49 9.74
C PHE A 75 -13.54 -9.87 11.10
N GLY A 76 -13.38 -8.56 11.23
CA GLY A 76 -13.68 -7.83 12.47
C GLY A 76 -12.58 -7.90 13.53
N LYS A 77 -11.49 -8.65 13.31
CA LYS A 77 -10.33 -8.63 14.19
C LYS A 77 -9.49 -7.39 13.92
N GLU A 78 -9.15 -6.67 15.00
CA GLU A 78 -8.08 -5.67 14.98
C GLU A 78 -6.74 -6.37 15.15
N TYR A 79 -5.79 -6.10 14.26
CA TYR A 79 -4.45 -6.68 14.27
C TYR A 79 -3.42 -5.65 14.75
N THR A 80 -2.50 -6.07 15.62
CA THR A 80 -1.31 -5.27 15.94
C THR A 80 -0.30 -5.30 14.79
N ILE A 81 0.70 -4.42 14.83
CA ILE A 81 1.77 -4.45 13.83
C ILE A 81 2.60 -5.74 13.94
N GLU A 82 2.87 -6.21 15.16
CA GLU A 82 3.61 -7.45 15.39
C GLU A 82 2.89 -8.64 14.72
N GLU A 83 1.58 -8.76 14.92
CA GLU A 83 0.77 -9.82 14.27
C GLU A 83 0.79 -9.71 12.73
N ILE A 84 0.74 -8.49 12.19
CA ILE A 84 0.81 -8.26 10.74
C ILE A 84 2.18 -8.66 10.18
N LEU A 85 3.26 -8.36 10.91
CA LEU A 85 4.61 -8.73 10.53
C LEU A 85 4.84 -10.23 10.61
N GLU A 86 4.26 -10.91 11.61
CA GLU A 86 4.28 -12.38 11.74
C GLU A 86 3.54 -13.07 10.59
N ILE A 87 2.37 -12.57 10.19
CA ILE A 87 1.65 -13.04 9.00
C ILE A 87 2.49 -12.78 7.74
N GLY A 88 3.19 -11.65 7.73
CA GLY A 88 3.98 -11.16 6.61
C GLY A 88 3.13 -10.35 5.62
N VAL A 89 3.79 -9.40 4.96
CA VAL A 89 3.17 -8.47 4.02
C VAL A 89 3.89 -8.57 2.67
N THR A 90 3.12 -8.49 1.59
CA THR A 90 3.60 -8.46 0.21
C THR A 90 3.31 -7.09 -0.40
N PRO A 91 4.34 -6.26 -0.63
CA PRO A 91 4.20 -5.00 -1.33
C PRO A 91 4.06 -5.21 -2.84
N PHE A 92 3.03 -4.60 -3.44
CA PHE A 92 2.81 -4.53 -4.87
C PHE A 92 3.01 -3.10 -5.35
N LEU A 93 4.04 -2.88 -6.16
CA LEU A 93 4.26 -1.60 -6.85
C LEU A 93 3.60 -1.65 -8.22
N ILE A 94 2.72 -0.70 -8.46
CA ILE A 94 1.99 -0.50 -9.71
C ILE A 94 2.54 0.77 -10.36
N THR A 95 2.86 0.72 -11.65
CA THR A 95 3.45 1.84 -12.38
C THR A 95 2.74 2.01 -13.71
N ARG A 96 2.29 3.23 -14.01
CA ARG A 96 1.72 3.59 -15.31
C ARG A 96 2.82 3.57 -16.39
N VAL A 97 2.50 3.04 -17.56
CA VAL A 97 3.41 2.91 -18.73
C VAL A 97 2.99 3.85 -19.85
#